data_AF-A0A7W8DF81-F1
#
_entry.id   AF-A0A7W8DF81-F1
#
_cell.length_a   1.000
_cell.length_b   1.000
_cell.length_c   1.000
_cell.angle_alpha   90.00
_cell.angle_beta   90.00
_cell.angle_gamma   90.00
#
_symmetry.space_group_name_H-M   'P 1'
#
loop_
_entity.id
_entity.type
_entity.pdbx_description
1 polymer ?
#
loop_
_entity_poly.entity_id
_entity_poly.type
_entity_poly.pdbx_seq_one_letter_code
_entity_poly.pdbx_strand_id
1 'polypeptide(L)'
;MSIAHRATGVVLSFGAFGVAWWLHALAAGGDSYTTFMACAASPLGKLALFGFTASIVYHLLNGIRHLLWDIGWGYEIPKLYASGYTVAALTVLFTALIWTLALTGGAA
;
A
#
# COMPACT_ATOMS: atom_id res chain seq x y z
N MET A 1 -15.01 -7.77 0.02
CA MET A 1 -14.17 -7.59 1.22
C MET A 1 -14.26 -6.14 1.68
N SER A 2 -15.18 -5.80 2.59
CA SER A 2 -15.40 -4.40 3.03
C SER A 2 -14.58 -4.04 4.27
N ILE A 3 -14.48 -4.94 5.25
CA ILE A 3 -13.73 -4.68 6.50
C ILE A 3 -12.24 -4.43 6.24
N ALA A 4 -11.63 -5.23 5.36
CA ALA A 4 -10.24 -5.06 4.97
C ALA A 4 -9.99 -3.71 4.26
N HIS A 5 -10.96 -3.20 3.50
CA HIS A 5 -10.85 -1.89 2.87
C HIS A 5 -10.83 -0.76 3.90
N ARG A 6 -11.66 -0.86 4.95
CA ARG A 6 -11.63 0.10 6.06
C ARG A 6 -10.34 0.02 6.86
N ALA A 7 -9.91 -1.20 7.20
CA ALA A 7 -8.67 -1.42 7.95
C ALA A 7 -7.45 -0.87 7.20
N THR A 8 -7.33 -1.17 5.90
CA THR A 8 -6.28 -0.59 5.05
C THR A 8 -6.39 0.93 4.98
N GLY A 9 -7.60 1.49 4.90
CA GLY A 9 -7.79 2.95 4.96
C GLY A 9 -7.23 3.58 6.24
N VAL A 10 -7.44 2.96 7.40
CA VAL A 10 -6.85 3.40 8.67
C VAL A 10 -5.33 3.33 8.65
N VAL A 11 -4.76 2.21 8.16
CA VAL A 11 -3.30 2.06 8.01
C VAL A 11 -2.74 3.16 7.12
N LEU A 12 -3.41 3.50 6.01
CA LEU A 12 -2.98 4.55 5.10
C LEU A 12 -3.04 5.94 5.73
N SER A 13 -4.07 6.24 6.53
CA SER A 13 -4.16 7.50 7.27
C SER A 13 -2.97 7.68 8.23
N PHE A 14 -2.55 6.63 8.93
CA PHE A 14 -1.35 6.69 9.76
C PHE A 14 -0.06 6.74 8.92
N GLY A 15 0.00 5.95 7.85
CA GLY A 15 1.14 5.94 6.94
C GLY A 15 1.39 7.28 6.24
N ALA A 16 0.37 8.12 6.06
CA ALA A 16 0.51 9.47 5.54
C ALA A 16 1.46 10.33 6.41
N PHE A 17 1.49 10.14 7.73
CA PHE A 17 2.48 10.81 8.60
C PHE A 17 3.90 10.30 8.33
N GLY A 18 4.07 9.01 8.03
CA GLY A 18 5.35 8.44 7.62
C GLY A 18 5.85 9.02 6.29
N VAL A 19 4.96 9.19 5.30
CA VAL A 19 5.28 9.87 4.03
C VAL A 19 5.62 11.34 4.26
N ALA A 20 4.88 12.03 5.13
CA ALA A 20 5.19 13.42 5.48
C ALA A 20 6.56 13.56 6.14
N TRP A 21 6.91 12.64 7.06
CA TRP A 21 8.25 12.60 7.66
C TRP A 21 9.33 12.34 6.61
N TRP A 22 9.12 11.38 5.70
CA TRP A 22 10.07 11.12 4.61
C TRP A 22 10.31 12.35 3.74
N LEU A 23 9.25 13.02 3.29
CA LEU A 23 9.34 14.21 2.44
C LEU A 23 10.03 15.37 3.18
N HIS A 24 9.73 15.56 4.47
CA HIS A 24 10.40 16.55 5.30
C HIS A 24 11.89 16.23 5.45
N ALA A 25 12.25 14.98 5.75
CA ALA A 25 13.63 14.54 5.91
C ALA A 25 14.42 14.69 4.60
N LEU A 26 13.80 14.36 3.46
CA LEU A 26 14.37 14.56 2.13
C LEU A 26 14.65 16.04 1.83
N ALA A 27 13.71 16.93 2.17
CA ALA A 27 13.87 18.36 1.97
C ALA A 27 14.91 18.98 2.92
N ALA A 28 15.00 18.51 4.16
CA ALA A 28 15.97 18.96 5.16
C ALA A 28 17.40 18.48 4.86
N GLY A 29 17.54 17.30 4.23
CA GLY A 29 18.84 16.71 3.91
C GLY A 29 19.66 16.33 5.14
N GLY A 30 20.96 16.07 4.92
CA GLY A 30 21.94 15.79 5.97
C GLY A 30 21.50 14.69 6.95
N ASP A 31 21.67 14.96 8.24
CA ASP A 31 21.37 14.02 9.32
C ASP A 31 19.88 13.64 9.40
N SER A 32 18.97 14.51 8.95
CA SER A 32 17.54 14.23 8.95
C SER A 32 17.20 13.09 7.98
N TYR A 33 17.76 13.15 6.77
CA TYR A 33 17.56 12.11 5.76
C TYR A 33 18.22 10.78 6.16
N THR A 34 19.46 10.82 6.68
CA THR A 34 20.14 9.59 7.12
C THR A 34 19.41 8.92 8.28
N THR A 35 18.86 9.71 9.22
CA THR A 35 18.02 9.19 10.32
C THR A 35 16.77 8.48 9.80
N PHE A 36 16.05 9.10 8.86
CA PHE A 36 14.87 8.47 8.25
C PHE A 36 15.26 7.17 7.54
N MET A 37 16.31 7.19 6.72
CA MET A 37 16.75 6.01 5.98
C MET A 37 17.17 4.86 6.91
N ALA A 38 17.85 5.14 8.02
CA ALA A 38 18.19 4.14 9.02
C ALA A 38 16.94 3.53 9.67
N CYS A 39 15.94 4.35 10.00
CA CYS A 39 14.67 3.89 10.54
C CYS A 39 13.92 3.01 9.53
N ALA A 40 13.76 3.49 8.30
CA ALA A 40 13.07 2.79 7.21
C ALA A 40 13.74 1.47 6.81
N ALA A 41 15.08 1.41 6.84
CA ALA A 41 15.86 0.22 6.51
C ALA A 41 15.89 -0.83 7.64
N SER A 42 15.53 -0.45 8.86
CA SER A 42 15.44 -1.37 10.00
C SER A 42 14.42 -2.49 9.74
N PRO A 43 14.51 -3.65 10.41
CA PRO A 43 13.53 -4.74 10.24
C PRO A 43 12.09 -4.29 10.51
N LEU A 44 11.86 -3.46 11.54
CA LEU A 44 10.55 -2.91 11.83
C LEU A 44 10.11 -1.87 10.80
N GLY A 45 11.04 -1.04 10.31
CA GLY A 45 10.78 -0.09 9.22
C GLY A 45 10.35 -0.79 7.93
N LYS A 46 11.06 -1.86 7.54
CA LYS A 46 10.70 -2.70 6.40
C LYS A 46 9.34 -3.37 6.58
N LEU A 47 9.03 -3.90 7.78
CA LEU A 47 7.71 -4.45 8.06
C LEU A 47 6.60 -3.40 7.94
N ALA A 48 6.84 -2.19 8.46
CA ALA A 48 5.89 -1.07 8.33
C ALA A 48 5.70 -0.64 6.87
N LEU A 49 6.78 -0.53 6.10
CA LEU A 49 6.73 -0.23 4.65
C LEU A 49 6.00 -1.34 3.88
N PHE A 50 6.17 -2.61 4.26
CA PHE A 50 5.45 -3.72 3.63
C PHE A 50 3.95 -3.60 3.89
N GLY A 51 3.57 -3.40 5.16
CA GLY A 51 2.17 -3.20 5.54
C GLY A 51 1.55 -1.99 4.86
N PHE A 52 2.28 -0.88 4.77
CA PHE A 52 1.83 0.33 4.09
C PHE A 52 1.63 0.13 2.58
N THR A 53 2.62 -0.44 1.88
CA THR A 53 2.54 -0.69 0.43
C THR A 53 1.45 -1.71 0.08
N ALA A 54 1.33 -2.81 0.83
CA ALA A 54 0.25 -3.78 0.67
C ALA A 54 -1.13 -3.13 0.89
N SER A 55 -1.24 -2.24 1.89
CA SER A 55 -2.46 -1.48 2.16
C SER A 55 -2.81 -0.52 1.03
N ILE A 56 -1.82 0.18 0.44
CA ILE A 56 -2.03 1.07 -0.72
C ILE A 56 -2.64 0.28 -1.87
N VAL A 57 -1.99 -0.82 -2.26
CA VAL A 57 -2.41 -1.63 -3.42
C VAL A 57 -3.81 -2.16 -3.21
N TYR A 58 -4.07 -2.78 -2.05
CA TYR A 58 -5.39 -3.33 -1.74
C TYR A 58 -6.47 -2.25 -1.70
N HIS A 59 -6.21 -1.14 -1.01
CA HIS A 59 -7.20 -0.08 -0.81
C HIS A 59 -7.57 0.57 -2.14
N LEU A 60 -6.59 0.81 -3.01
CA LEU A 60 -6.81 1.35 -4.35
C LEU A 60 -7.64 0.39 -5.22
N LEU A 61 -7.23 -0.89 -5.33
CA LEU A 61 -7.94 -1.86 -6.17
C LEU A 61 -9.37 -2.12 -5.69
N ASN A 62 -9.56 -2.27 -4.38
CA ASN A 62 -10.90 -2.44 -3.83
C ASN A 62 -11.70 -1.13 -3.90
N GLY A 63 -11.06 0.03 -3.81
CA GLY A 63 -11.67 1.35 -4.03
C GLY A 63 -12.21 1.51 -5.45
N ILE A 64 -11.44 1.13 -6.47
CA ILE A 64 -11.92 1.07 -7.86
C ILE A 64 -13.14 0.15 -7.98
N ARG A 65 -13.10 -1.03 -7.36
CA ARG A 65 -14.25 -1.95 -7.31
C ARG A 65 -15.48 -1.31 -6.65
N HIS A 66 -15.31 -0.51 -5.60
CA HIS A 66 -16.39 0.27 -4.99
C HIS A 66 -16.94 1.33 -5.94
N LEU A 67 -16.08 2.11 -6.60
CA LEU A 67 -16.49 3.12 -7.58
C LEU A 67 -17.24 2.50 -8.77
N LEU A 68 -16.87 1.28 -9.18
CA LEU A 68 -17.60 0.53 -10.20
C LEU A 68 -19.01 0.13 -9.72
N TRP A 69 -19.17 -0.22 -8.45
CA TRP A 69 -20.49 -0.45 -7.87
C TRP A 69 -21.34 0.83 -7.84
N ASP A 70 -20.72 1.97 -7.56
CA ASP A 70 -21.42 3.27 -7.50
C ASP A 70 -22.00 3.68 -8.87
N ILE A 71 -21.42 3.23 -9.97
CA ILE A 71 -21.95 3.42 -11.33
C ILE A 71 -22.84 2.27 -11.82
N GLY A 72 -23.19 1.33 -10.94
CA GLY A 72 -24.09 0.22 -11.26
C GLY A 72 -23.43 -0.94 -12.01
N TRP A 73 -22.11 -1.12 -11.91
CA TRP A 73 -21.40 -2.24 -12.55
C TRP A 73 -20.90 -3.27 -11.54
N GLY A 74 -21.10 -4.57 -11.81
CA GLY A 74 -20.39 -5.64 -11.09
C GLY A 74 -20.85 -5.93 -9.67
N TYR A 75 -22.09 -5.53 -9.32
CA TYR A 75 -22.70 -5.81 -8.02
C TYR A 75 -23.56 -7.10 -8.00
N GLU A 76 -23.77 -7.75 -9.15
CA GLU A 76 -24.44 -9.05 -9.17
C GLU A 76 -23.56 -10.12 -8.48
N ILE A 77 -24.18 -11.03 -7.72
CA ILE A 77 -23.46 -11.98 -6.84
C ILE A 77 -22.27 -12.70 -7.52
N PRO A 78 -22.39 -13.25 -8.75
CA PRO A 78 -21.24 -13.89 -9.39
C PRO A 78 -20.08 -12.93 -9.67
N LYS A 79 -20.38 -11.72 -10.17
CA LYS A 79 -19.36 -10.68 -10.45
C LYS A 79 -18.80 -10.09 -9.15
N LEU A 80 -19.61 -10.01 -8.10
CA LEU A 80 -19.20 -9.57 -6.77
C LEU A 80 -18.09 -10.47 -6.22
N TYR A 81 -18.24 -11.79 -6.31
CA TYR A 81 -17.22 -12.75 -5.88
C TYR A 81 -16.01 -12.73 -6.81
N ALA A 82 -16.21 -12.77 -8.13
CA ALA A 82 -15.13 -12.75 -9.10
C ALA A 82 -14.22 -11.52 -8.91
N SER A 83 -14.80 -10.32 -8.88
CA SER A 83 -14.06 -9.07 -8.63
C SER A 83 -13.37 -9.05 -7.25
N GLY A 84 -13.95 -9.70 -6.24
CA GLY A 84 -13.32 -9.86 -4.92
C GLY A 84 -12.04 -10.69 -4.97
N TYR A 85 -12.06 -11.83 -5.65
CA TYR A 85 -10.88 -12.66 -5.85
C TYR A 85 -9.85 -11.99 -6.76
N THR A 86 -10.27 -11.28 -7.81
CA THR A 86 -9.38 -10.49 -8.66
C THR A 86 -8.61 -9.44 -7.85
N VAL A 87 -9.30 -8.68 -6.99
CA VAL A 87 -8.64 -7.70 -6.10
C VAL A 87 -7.60 -8.38 -5.19
N ALA A 88 -7.94 -9.52 -4.58
CA ALA A 88 -7.02 -10.23 -3.70
C ALA A 88 -5.78 -10.75 -4.45
N ALA A 89 -5.96 -11.38 -5.60
CA ALA A 89 -4.87 -11.90 -6.43
C ALA A 89 -3.94 -10.78 -6.92
N LEU A 90 -4.51 -9.69 -7.44
CA LEU A 90 -3.73 -8.52 -7.90
C LEU A 90 -3.01 -7.82 -6.75
N THR A 91 -3.61 -7.79 -5.56
CA THR A 91 -2.93 -7.24 -4.36
C THR A 91 -1.66 -7.99 -4.06
N VAL A 92 -1.72 -9.32 -4.03
CA VAL A 92 -0.54 -10.17 -3.79
C VAL A 92 0.49 -9.97 -4.89
N LEU A 93 0.06 -10.02 -6.17
CA LEU A 93 0.93 -9.86 -7.33
C LEU A 93 1.69 -8.54 -7.32
N PHE A 94 0.99 -7.40 -7.21
CA PHE A 94 1.62 -6.09 -7.26
C PHE A 94 2.47 -5.79 -6.01
N THR A 95 2.03 -6.22 -4.83
CA THR A 95 2.83 -6.07 -3.61
C THR A 95 4.12 -6.87 -3.72
N ALA A 96 4.05 -8.12 -4.20
CA ALA A 96 5.22 -8.95 -4.45
C ALA A 96 6.16 -8.30 -5.48
N LEU A 97 5.63 -7.80 -6.60
CA LEU A 97 6.41 -7.11 -7.62
C LEU A 97 7.16 -5.89 -7.05
N ILE A 98 6.46 -5.02 -6.30
CA ILE A 98 7.05 -3.85 -5.64
C ILE A 98 8.24 -4.28 -4.77
N TRP A 99 8.05 -5.34 -3.97
CA TRP A 99 9.09 -5.81 -3.05
C TRP A 99 10.24 -6.52 -3.75
N THR A 100 9.97 -7.29 -4.80
CA THR A 100 11.02 -7.86 -5.64
C THR A 100 11.89 -6.75 -6.23
N LEU A 101 11.27 -5.72 -6.82
CA LEU A 101 11.99 -4.57 -7.37
C LEU A 101 12.75 -3.77 -6.30
N ALA A 102 12.17 -3.59 -5.12
CA ALA A 102 12.83 -2.87 -4.02
C ALA A 102 14.08 -3.64 -3.51
N LEU A 103 14.00 -4.97 -3.44
CA LEU A 103 15.09 -5.82 -2.97
C LEU A 103 16.18 -6.02 -4.02
N THR A 104 15.85 -6.00 -5.32
CA THR A 104 16.83 -6.17 -6.41
C THR A 104 17.37 -4.85 -6.94
N GLY A 105 16.58 -3.77 -6.90
CA GLY A 105 16.95 -2.45 -7.39
C GLY A 105 17.57 -1.52 -6.34
N GLY A 106 17.47 -1.83 -5.04
CA GLY A 106 18.04 -1.04 -3.94
C GLY A 106 19.55 -1.16 -3.75
N ALA A 107 20.26 -1.77 -4.69
CA ALA A 107 21.72 -1.86 -4.75
C ALA A 107 22.23 -1.11 -6.00
N ALA A 108 22.14 0.21 -5.98
CA ALA A 108 22.83 1.12 -6.90
C ALA A 108 23.19 2.40 -6.17
#